data_AF-A0A8C7YA76-F1
#
_entry.id   AF-A0A8C7YA76-F1
#
_cell.length_a   1.000
_cell.length_b   1.000
_cell.length_c   1.000
_cell.angle_alpha   90.00
_cell.angle_beta   90.00
_cell.angle_gamma   90.00
#
_symmetry.space_group_name_H-M   'P 1'
#
loop_
_entity.id
_entity.type
_entity.pdbx_description
1 polymer ?
#
loop_
_entity_poly.entity_id
_entity_poly.type
_entity_poly.pdbx_seq_one_letter_code
_entity_poly.pdbx_strand_id
1 'polypeptide(L)'
;MLHRLIGNSKLSIGVSVRLNGYVIVDILPCDRLATCLGRPLPSPTSGRDREKMNEHHQVSLVATGPLTNLALAVRLDPSLPSKLRGLYIMGGNTESRGNTRVCGEFNFIADPEAAYIVLKDYQCPTYLACWEFTCYNKLSWAWLAQDSHKARFMETIFRHCIQASKSKRFEKVFFAGTGLTSCDSYAMAAAVDDSFIIESDCYPVTVELT
;
A
#
# COMPACT_ATOMS: atom_id res chain seq x y z
N MET A 1 10.83 -25.67 -13.20
CA MET A 1 11.09 -24.88 -14.43
C MET A 1 10.86 -23.38 -14.19
N LEU A 2 11.26 -22.86 -13.02
CA LEU A 2 11.10 -21.45 -12.62
C LEU A 2 12.42 -20.85 -12.09
N HIS A 3 13.55 -21.53 -12.34
CA HIS A 3 14.84 -21.25 -11.70
C HIS A 3 15.83 -20.55 -12.64
N ARG A 4 15.35 -19.96 -13.75
CA ARG A 4 16.21 -19.56 -14.89
C ARG A 4 15.90 -18.19 -15.53
N LEU A 5 15.30 -17.26 -14.79
CA LEU A 5 15.02 -15.90 -15.28
C LEU A 5 15.53 -14.77 -14.34
N ILE A 6 16.54 -15.03 -13.51
CA ILE A 6 17.16 -13.98 -12.68
C ILE A 6 18.34 -13.38 -13.45
N GLY A 7 18.04 -12.41 -14.32
CA GLY A 7 19.03 -11.56 -14.98
C GLY A 7 19.24 -10.26 -14.20
N ASN A 8 20.39 -10.15 -13.54
CA ASN A 8 21.23 -8.97 -13.21
C ASN A 8 20.63 -7.54 -13.09
N SER A 9 19.36 -7.37 -12.74
CA SER A 9 18.73 -6.08 -12.48
C SER A 9 18.44 -5.94 -10.99
N LYS A 10 18.93 -4.86 -10.38
CA LYS A 10 18.75 -4.53 -8.96
C LYS A 10 17.24 -4.57 -8.62
N LEU A 11 16.85 -5.59 -7.86
CA LEU A 11 15.47 -5.90 -7.45
C LEU A 11 15.15 -5.14 -6.15
N SER A 12 14.03 -4.43 -6.08
CA SER A 12 13.51 -3.89 -4.81
C SER A 12 12.43 -4.81 -4.23
N ILE A 13 12.34 -4.86 -2.90
CA ILE A 13 11.73 -6.01 -2.22
C ILE A 13 10.61 -5.56 -1.31
N GLY A 14 9.38 -5.65 -1.78
CA GLY A 14 8.14 -5.61 -0.99
C GLY A 14 8.14 -6.47 0.26
N VAL A 15 7.20 -6.18 1.13
CA VAL A 15 6.68 -7.07 2.16
C VAL A 15 5.20 -7.25 1.82
N SER A 16 4.32 -7.62 2.71
CA SER A 16 2.92 -8.03 2.54
C SER A 16 2.41 -8.08 3.97
N VAL A 17 1.15 -7.80 4.25
CA VAL A 17 0.61 -7.75 5.62
C VAL A 17 -0.72 -8.41 5.59
N ARG A 18 -0.95 -9.34 6.50
CA ARG A 18 -2.21 -10.05 6.57
C ARG A 18 -3.17 -9.33 7.51
N LEU A 19 -4.35 -8.94 7.01
CA LEU A 19 -5.56 -8.80 7.83
C LEU A 19 -6.60 -9.77 7.25
N ASN A 20 -7.09 -10.68 8.09
CA ASN A 20 -8.08 -11.70 7.73
C ASN A 20 -7.73 -12.54 6.49
N GLY A 21 -6.44 -12.88 6.31
CA GLY A 21 -5.98 -13.70 5.19
C GLY A 21 -5.59 -12.96 3.92
N TYR A 22 -5.54 -11.62 3.91
CA TYR A 22 -5.22 -10.81 2.72
C TYR A 22 -4.14 -9.73 2.96
N VAL A 23 -3.36 -9.39 1.92
CA VAL A 23 -1.96 -8.87 1.86
C VAL A 23 -1.78 -7.32 1.67
N ILE A 24 -1.04 -6.58 2.53
CA ILE A 24 -0.51 -5.18 2.36
C ILE A 24 1.03 -5.12 2.21
N VAL A 25 1.61 -4.65 1.12
CA VAL A 25 3.03 -4.89 0.79
C VAL A 25 4.07 -3.89 1.38
N ASP A 26 4.97 -4.24 2.32
CA ASP A 26 6.03 -3.33 2.88
C ASP A 26 7.46 -3.40 2.25
N ILE A 27 7.80 -2.59 1.26
CA ILE A 27 9.06 -2.64 0.50
C ILE A 27 10.29 -2.22 1.33
N LEU A 28 11.21 -3.16 1.51
CA LEU A 28 12.59 -3.02 1.96
C LEU A 28 13.60 -3.01 0.79
N PRO A 29 14.76 -2.33 0.94
CA PRO A 29 15.81 -2.32 -0.07
C PRO A 29 16.60 -3.64 -0.18
N CYS A 30 17.09 -3.95 -1.39
CA CYS A 30 17.81 -5.18 -1.76
C CYS A 30 18.98 -5.55 -0.81
N ASP A 31 19.68 -4.54 -0.30
CA ASP A 31 20.92 -4.74 0.47
C ASP A 31 20.67 -5.30 1.88
N ARG A 32 19.42 -5.30 2.36
CA ARG A 32 19.03 -5.90 3.65
C ARG A 32 18.60 -7.37 3.55
N LEU A 33 18.48 -7.95 2.35
CA LEU A 33 18.13 -9.37 2.16
C LEU A 33 19.08 -10.33 2.84
N ALA A 34 20.39 -10.10 2.67
CA ALA A 34 21.41 -10.99 3.21
C ALA A 34 21.37 -11.04 4.74
N THR A 35 20.86 -9.98 5.38
CA THR A 35 20.74 -9.88 6.85
C THR A 35 19.44 -10.52 7.36
N CYS A 36 18.38 -10.56 6.56
CA CYS A 36 17.06 -11.08 6.94
C CYS A 36 16.88 -12.59 6.66
N LEU A 37 17.64 -13.20 5.73
CA LEU A 37 17.56 -14.63 5.40
C LEU A 37 17.97 -15.61 6.54
N GLY A 38 18.22 -15.10 7.75
CA GLY A 38 18.50 -15.92 8.94
C GLY A 38 18.25 -15.22 10.28
N ARG A 39 17.55 -14.09 10.29
CA ARG A 39 17.15 -13.40 11.53
C ARG A 39 15.67 -13.04 11.46
N PRO A 40 14.92 -13.13 12.58
CA PRO A 40 13.59 -12.54 12.65
C PRO A 40 13.68 -11.07 12.19
N LEU A 41 12.73 -10.61 11.39
CA LEU A 41 12.53 -9.17 11.19
C LEU A 41 12.46 -8.51 12.58
N PRO A 42 13.00 -7.30 12.75
CA PRO A 42 12.81 -6.59 14.01
C PRO A 42 11.31 -6.52 14.27
N SER A 43 10.87 -7.10 15.39
CA SER A 43 9.51 -6.96 15.91
C SER A 43 9.14 -5.47 15.88
N PRO A 44 7.84 -5.11 15.72
CA PRO A 44 7.40 -3.72 15.75
C PRO A 44 8.14 -2.98 16.85
N THR A 45 8.95 -2.00 16.45
CA THR A 45 10.08 -1.52 17.23
C THR A 45 9.66 -1.26 18.66
N SER A 46 10.28 -1.98 19.60
CA SER A 46 10.08 -1.74 21.03
C SER A 46 10.29 -0.25 21.29
N GLY A 47 9.53 0.35 22.21
CA GLY A 47 9.47 1.81 22.39
C GLY A 47 10.81 2.54 22.58
N ARG A 48 11.90 1.81 22.82
CA ARG A 48 13.27 2.32 23.00
C ARG A 48 14.01 2.59 21.68
N ASP A 49 13.65 1.93 20.58
CA ASP A 49 14.21 2.20 19.23
C ASP A 49 13.49 3.36 18.51
N ARG A 50 12.29 3.73 18.99
CA ARG A 50 11.47 4.84 18.47
C ARG A 50 12.11 6.22 18.73
N GLU A 51 12.89 6.33 19.80
CA GLU A 51 13.46 7.59 20.26
C GLU A 51 14.70 8.00 19.45
N LYS A 52 15.49 7.03 18.96
CA LYS A 52 16.72 7.29 18.18
C LYS A 52 16.49 7.55 16.67
N MET A 53 15.39 7.08 16.09
CA MET A 53 15.05 7.36 14.68
C MET A 53 14.48 8.78 14.48
N ASN A 54 14.05 9.43 15.56
CA ASN A 54 13.19 10.62 15.51
C ASN A 54 13.95 11.95 15.26
N GLU A 55 15.30 11.97 15.34
CA GLU A 55 16.06 13.21 15.20
C GLU A 55 16.24 13.66 13.72
N HIS A 56 16.08 12.77 12.74
CA HIS A 56 16.25 13.08 11.32
C HIS A 56 15.07 12.72 10.39
N HIS A 57 14.13 11.87 10.82
CA HIS A 57 13.03 11.35 9.98
C HIS A 57 11.64 11.79 10.47
N GLN A 58 11.27 13.04 10.21
CA GLN A 58 10.03 13.63 10.75
C GLN A 58 8.78 13.47 9.87
N VAL A 59 8.95 13.04 8.61
CA VAL A 59 7.86 13.04 7.62
C VAL A 59 7.61 11.64 7.06
N SER A 60 6.36 11.20 7.09
CA SER A 60 5.84 10.04 6.34
C SER A 60 5.03 10.53 5.15
N LEU A 61 5.14 9.84 4.01
CA LEU A 61 4.35 10.15 2.82
C LEU A 61 3.23 9.13 2.65
N VAL A 62 2.02 9.62 2.33
CA VAL A 62 0.89 8.77 1.94
C VAL A 62 0.52 9.09 0.50
N ALA A 63 0.70 8.14 -0.41
CA ALA A 63 0.44 8.25 -1.83
C ALA A 63 -0.83 7.48 -2.20
N THR A 64 -1.93 8.19 -2.42
CA THR A 64 -3.24 7.61 -2.75
C THR A 64 -3.63 7.79 -4.22
N GLY A 65 -2.67 8.18 -5.06
CA GLY A 65 -2.85 8.45 -6.48
C GLY A 65 -1.64 7.97 -7.30
N PRO A 66 -1.62 8.25 -8.61
CA PRO A 66 -0.49 7.93 -9.47
C PRO A 66 0.84 8.49 -8.93
N LEU A 67 1.91 7.72 -9.06
CA LEU A 67 3.18 7.95 -8.38
C LEU A 67 4.10 8.96 -9.09
N THR A 68 3.61 9.64 -10.14
CA THR A 68 4.35 10.59 -10.97
C THR A 68 5.08 11.66 -10.14
N ASN A 69 4.40 12.25 -9.15
CA ASN A 69 4.99 13.28 -8.31
C ASN A 69 6.17 12.75 -7.49
N LEU A 70 6.08 11.52 -6.97
CA LEU A 70 7.15 10.91 -6.19
C LEU A 70 8.33 10.52 -7.07
N ALA A 71 8.07 10.01 -8.28
CA ALA A 71 9.10 9.71 -9.26
C ALA A 71 9.86 10.98 -9.68
N LEU A 72 9.16 12.09 -9.90
CA LEU A 72 9.80 13.38 -10.18
C LEU A 72 10.56 13.90 -8.96
N ALA A 73 10.00 13.76 -7.75
CA ALA A 73 10.62 14.25 -6.52
C ALA A 73 11.98 13.55 -6.24
N VAL A 74 12.07 12.23 -6.42
CA VAL A 74 13.35 11.51 -6.24
C VAL A 74 14.38 11.83 -7.33
N ARG A 75 13.92 12.23 -8.53
CA ARG A 75 14.83 12.72 -9.58
C ARG A 75 15.39 14.10 -9.28
N LEU A 76 14.58 14.97 -8.66
CA LEU A 76 14.99 16.32 -8.24
C LEU A 76 15.86 16.29 -6.97
N ASP A 77 15.51 15.44 -6.00
CA ASP A 77 16.28 15.21 -4.78
C ASP A 77 16.46 13.70 -4.55
N PRO A 78 17.57 13.11 -5.01
CA PRO A 78 17.87 11.69 -4.78
C PRO A 78 18.05 11.32 -3.30
N SER A 79 18.26 12.30 -2.41
CA SER A 79 18.33 12.07 -0.97
C SER A 79 16.96 12.07 -0.29
N LEU A 80 15.87 12.39 -1.01
CA LEU A 80 14.52 12.43 -0.46
C LEU A 80 14.13 11.11 0.23
N PRO A 81 14.31 9.91 -0.38
CA PRO A 81 13.87 8.68 0.25
C PRO A 81 14.55 8.41 1.59
N SER A 82 15.81 8.80 1.74
CA SER A 82 16.53 8.59 3.00
C SER A 82 16.13 9.58 4.10
N LYS A 83 15.32 10.59 3.80
CA LYS A 83 14.75 11.55 4.77
C LYS A 83 13.35 11.14 5.26
N LEU A 84 12.71 10.17 4.60
CA LEU A 84 11.37 9.72 4.94
C LEU A 84 11.38 8.71 6.08
N ARG A 85 10.46 8.89 7.03
CA ARG A 85 10.18 7.89 8.06
C ARG A 85 9.57 6.63 7.45
N GLY A 86 8.66 6.83 6.51
CA GLY A 86 8.01 5.76 5.76
C GLY A 86 7.20 6.30 4.58
N LEU A 87 6.95 5.43 3.63
CA LEU A 87 6.11 5.68 2.46
C LEU A 87 4.92 4.72 2.51
N TYR A 88 3.71 5.21 2.29
CA TYR A 88 2.48 4.41 2.37
C TYR A 88 1.69 4.64 1.07
N ILE A 89 1.62 3.63 0.22
CA ILE A 89 1.07 3.68 -1.12
C ILE A 89 -0.28 2.96 -1.12
N MET A 90 -1.31 3.54 -1.69
CA MET A 90 -2.48 2.80 -2.15
C MET A 90 -2.28 2.48 -3.62
N GLY A 91 -2.22 1.20 -3.94
CA GLY A 91 -2.15 0.76 -5.32
C GLY A 91 -1.41 -0.54 -5.51
N GLY A 92 -1.37 -0.95 -6.77
CA GLY A 92 -0.80 -2.23 -7.17
C GLY A 92 -1.71 -3.41 -6.82
N ASN A 93 -1.27 -4.59 -7.22
CA ASN A 93 -2.01 -5.82 -7.04
C ASN A 93 -1.04 -6.99 -6.83
N THR A 94 -1.48 -8.01 -6.09
CA THR A 94 -0.65 -9.18 -5.74
C THR A 94 -1.15 -10.46 -6.36
N GLU A 95 -2.46 -10.58 -6.59
CA GLU A 95 -3.12 -11.74 -7.20
C GLU A 95 -3.33 -11.54 -8.70
N SER A 96 -2.72 -10.49 -9.28
CA SER A 96 -2.94 -10.07 -10.67
C SER A 96 -4.41 -9.75 -10.98
N ARG A 97 -5.18 -9.30 -9.98
CA ARG A 97 -6.57 -8.89 -10.15
C ARG A 97 -6.62 -7.37 -10.21
N GLY A 98 -6.74 -6.81 -11.42
CA GLY A 98 -6.84 -5.37 -11.59
C GLY A 98 -8.26 -4.83 -11.51
N ASN A 99 -8.38 -3.52 -11.31
CA ASN A 99 -9.65 -2.78 -11.37
C ASN A 99 -9.82 -2.01 -12.70
N THR A 100 -8.71 -1.72 -13.39
CA THR A 100 -8.67 -0.91 -14.61
C THR A 100 -8.35 -1.76 -15.83
N ARG A 101 -7.31 -2.60 -15.74
CA ARG A 101 -7.02 -3.68 -16.69
C ARG A 101 -7.19 -5.02 -16.01
N VAL A 102 -7.20 -6.12 -16.78
CA VAL A 102 -7.31 -7.49 -16.22
C VAL A 102 -6.30 -7.72 -15.10
N CYS A 103 -5.04 -7.31 -15.32
CA CYS A 103 -3.94 -7.47 -14.37
C CYS A 103 -3.42 -6.12 -13.81
N GLY A 104 -4.16 -5.02 -13.96
CA GLY A 104 -3.64 -3.68 -13.64
C GLY A 104 -4.54 -2.87 -12.70
N GLU A 105 -3.97 -2.41 -11.59
CA GLU A 105 -4.57 -1.46 -10.67
C GLU A 105 -4.43 -0.01 -11.20
N PHE A 106 -5.45 0.82 -10.99
CA PHE A 106 -5.58 2.18 -11.51
C PHE A 106 -4.36 3.07 -11.30
N ASN A 107 -3.88 3.25 -10.07
CA ASN A 107 -2.76 4.15 -9.77
C ASN A 107 -1.47 3.71 -10.46
N PHE A 108 -1.23 2.40 -10.54
CA PHE A 108 -0.04 1.84 -11.18
C PHE A 108 -0.15 1.82 -12.71
N ILE A 109 -1.35 1.63 -13.27
CA ILE A 109 -1.59 1.69 -14.72
C ILE A 109 -1.57 3.13 -15.24
N ALA A 110 -1.92 4.11 -14.42
CA ALA A 110 -1.91 5.51 -14.81
C ALA A 110 -0.49 6.01 -15.13
N ASP A 111 0.53 5.52 -14.43
CA ASP A 111 1.94 5.85 -14.66
C ASP A 111 2.85 4.70 -14.19
N PRO A 112 3.01 3.63 -15.00
CA PRO A 112 3.78 2.45 -14.62
C PRO A 112 5.28 2.75 -14.52
N GLU A 113 5.81 3.69 -15.31
CA GLU A 113 7.20 4.15 -15.24
C GLU A 113 7.48 4.83 -13.90
N ALA A 114 6.58 5.71 -13.44
CA ALA A 114 6.71 6.33 -12.13
C ALA A 114 6.60 5.30 -11.01
N ALA A 115 5.66 4.35 -11.11
CA ALA A 115 5.56 3.28 -10.12
C ALA A 115 6.85 2.46 -10.06
N TYR A 116 7.41 2.07 -11.21
CA TYR A 116 8.70 1.37 -11.26
C TYR A 116 9.83 2.18 -10.60
N ILE A 117 9.94 3.48 -10.91
CA ILE A 117 10.94 4.37 -10.29
C ILE A 117 10.76 4.41 -8.78
N VAL A 118 9.53 4.57 -8.28
CA VAL A 118 9.27 4.67 -6.84
C VAL A 118 9.63 3.38 -6.12
N LEU A 119 9.15 2.22 -6.58
CA LEU A 119 9.47 0.95 -5.91
C LEU A 119 10.97 0.65 -5.97
N LYS A 120 11.66 1.10 -7.02
CA LYS A 120 13.10 0.90 -7.19
C LYS A 120 13.94 1.82 -6.31
N ASP A 121 13.65 3.13 -6.35
CA ASP A 121 14.55 4.16 -5.83
C ASP A 121 14.20 4.59 -4.39
N TYR A 122 12.97 4.35 -3.92
CA TYR A 122 12.60 4.63 -2.52
C TYR A 122 13.00 3.49 -1.59
N GLN A 123 14.06 3.73 -0.81
CA GLN A 123 14.67 2.73 0.07
C GLN A 123 14.22 2.83 1.54
N CYS A 124 13.32 3.78 1.85
CA CYS A 124 12.66 3.85 3.15
C CYS A 124 11.65 2.69 3.32
N PRO A 125 11.23 2.37 4.56
CA PRO A 125 10.09 1.48 4.78
C PRO A 125 8.88 1.92 3.94
N THR A 126 8.25 1.02 3.18
CA THR A 126 7.31 1.40 2.13
C THR A 126 6.11 0.47 2.05
N TYR A 127 4.99 0.82 2.66
CA TYR A 127 3.77 0.01 2.75
C TYR A 127 2.88 0.18 1.51
N LEU A 128 2.23 -0.88 1.02
CA LEU A 128 1.32 -0.88 -0.13
C LEU A 128 -0.03 -1.48 0.27
N ALA A 129 -1.04 -0.64 0.42
CA ALA A 129 -2.43 -1.06 0.46
C ALA A 129 -2.87 -1.47 -0.95
N CYS A 130 -2.62 -2.73 -1.29
CA CYS A 130 -2.99 -3.28 -2.60
C CYS A 130 -4.50 -3.29 -2.81
N TRP A 131 -4.91 -3.21 -4.06
CA TRP A 131 -6.32 -3.16 -4.43
C TRP A 131 -7.12 -4.34 -3.87
N GLU A 132 -6.61 -5.56 -4.01
CA GLU A 132 -7.32 -6.75 -3.56
C GLU A 132 -7.55 -6.74 -2.05
N PHE A 133 -6.55 -6.31 -1.28
CA PHE A 133 -6.65 -6.15 0.17
C PHE A 133 -7.85 -5.29 0.58
N THR A 134 -8.04 -4.16 -0.12
CA THR A 134 -9.13 -3.23 0.15
C THR A 134 -10.50 -3.82 -0.21
N CYS A 135 -10.55 -4.71 -1.20
CA CYS A 135 -11.76 -5.43 -1.60
C CYS A 135 -12.14 -6.49 -0.57
N TYR A 136 -11.16 -7.21 -0.04
CA TYR A 136 -11.39 -8.25 0.96
C TYR A 136 -11.72 -7.69 2.34
N ASN A 137 -11.22 -6.49 2.67
CA ASN A 137 -11.48 -5.82 3.94
C ASN A 137 -12.45 -4.64 3.74
N LYS A 138 -13.70 -4.92 3.32
CA LYS A 138 -14.72 -3.87 3.23
C LYS A 138 -15.15 -3.40 4.62
N LEU A 139 -15.27 -2.09 4.79
CA LEU A 139 -15.80 -1.50 6.02
C LEU A 139 -17.33 -1.63 6.04
N SER A 140 -17.88 -2.08 7.16
CA SER A 140 -19.34 -2.08 7.38
C SER A 140 -19.88 -0.66 7.35
N TRP A 141 -21.04 -0.45 6.74
CA TRP A 141 -21.72 0.86 6.76
C TRP A 141 -22.26 1.25 8.15
N ALA A 142 -22.14 0.37 9.16
CA ALA A 142 -22.62 0.62 10.51
C ALA A 142 -22.01 1.87 11.18
N TRP A 143 -20.81 2.31 10.77
CA TRP A 143 -20.23 3.55 11.30
C TRP A 143 -21.03 4.80 10.92
N LEU A 144 -21.88 4.75 9.88
CA LEU A 144 -22.81 5.82 9.53
C LEU A 144 -24.10 5.80 10.35
N ALA A 145 -24.42 4.70 11.05
CA ALA A 145 -25.63 4.58 11.85
C ALA A 145 -25.55 5.30 13.21
N GLN A 146 -24.46 6.00 13.47
CA GLN A 146 -24.28 6.78 14.70
C GLN A 146 -25.20 8.01 14.70
N ASP A 147 -25.85 8.31 15.82
CA ASP A 147 -26.62 9.55 15.97
C ASP A 147 -25.69 10.74 16.23
N SER A 148 -24.98 11.18 15.19
CA SER A 148 -24.13 12.35 15.24
C SER A 148 -24.26 13.20 13.98
N HIS A 149 -23.97 14.50 14.12
CA HIS A 149 -23.92 15.40 12.97
C HIS A 149 -22.90 14.95 11.91
N LYS A 150 -21.74 14.41 12.34
CA LYS A 150 -20.71 13.89 11.44
C LYS A 150 -21.21 12.70 10.63
N ALA A 151 -21.93 11.78 11.26
CA ALA A 151 -22.49 10.61 10.58
C ALA A 151 -23.52 11.02 9.51
N ARG A 152 -24.43 11.95 9.82
CA ARG A 152 -25.40 12.50 8.84
C ARG A 152 -24.73 13.22 7.67
N PHE A 153 -23.67 13.98 7.95
CA PHE A 153 -22.88 14.64 6.92
C PHE A 153 -22.18 13.62 6.00
N MET A 154 -21.51 12.62 6.59
CA MET A 154 -20.84 11.57 5.84
C MET A 154 -21.83 10.71 5.05
N GLU A 155 -23.01 10.40 5.58
CA GLU A 155 -24.07 9.70 4.86
C GLU A 155 -24.48 10.47 3.60
N THR A 156 -24.52 11.81 3.67
CA THR A 156 -24.80 12.66 2.51
C THR A 156 -23.70 12.55 1.45
N ILE A 157 -22.43 12.58 1.85
CA ILE A 157 -21.28 12.40 0.94
C ILE A 157 -21.30 11.01 0.30
N PHE A 158 -21.49 9.96 1.10
CA PHE A 158 -21.41 8.57 0.65
C PHE A 158 -22.70 8.05 -0.01
N ARG A 159 -23.78 8.83 -0.06
CA ARG A 159 -25.08 8.38 -0.58
C ARG A 159 -24.97 7.72 -1.95
N HIS A 160 -24.23 8.33 -2.86
CA HIS A 160 -24.00 7.76 -4.20
C HIS A 160 -23.16 6.49 -4.16
N CYS A 161 -22.13 6.42 -3.31
CA CYS A 161 -21.32 5.21 -3.11
C CYS A 161 -22.14 4.06 -2.54
N ILE A 162 -23.01 4.33 -1.55
CA ILE A 162 -23.92 3.34 -0.94
C ILE A 162 -24.93 2.80 -1.97
N GLN A 163 -25.44 3.66 -2.84
CA GLN A 163 -26.33 3.24 -3.93
C GLN A 163 -25.58 2.42 -4.98
N ALA A 164 -24.40 2.90 -5.39
CA ALA A 164 -23.56 2.23 -6.37
C ALA A 164 -23.11 0.84 -5.88
N SER A 165 -22.79 0.68 -4.59
CA SER A 165 -22.37 -0.59 -4.01
C SER A 165 -23.45 -1.67 -4.06
N LYS A 166 -24.72 -1.31 -4.26
CA LYS A 166 -25.84 -2.25 -4.44
C LYS A 166 -26.01 -2.70 -5.90
N SER A 167 -25.24 -2.15 -6.84
CA SER A 167 -25.35 -2.48 -8.25
C SER A 167 -24.48 -3.68 -8.63
N LYS A 168 -24.98 -4.55 -9.51
CA LYS A 168 -24.23 -5.72 -10.04
C LYS A 168 -22.91 -5.34 -10.74
N ARG A 169 -22.82 -4.12 -11.27
CA ARG A 169 -21.59 -3.59 -11.87
C ARG A 169 -20.49 -3.39 -10.82
N PHE A 170 -20.88 -2.91 -9.64
CA PHE A 170 -19.96 -2.66 -8.54
C PHE A 170 -19.49 -3.97 -7.90
N GLU A 171 -20.35 -4.97 -7.76
CA GLU A 171 -19.95 -6.32 -7.28
C GLU A 171 -18.92 -6.99 -8.19
N LYS A 172 -18.97 -6.75 -9.52
CA LYS A 172 -17.99 -7.31 -10.46
C LYS A 172 -16.61 -6.71 -10.33
N VAL A 173 -16.53 -5.39 -10.08
CA VAL A 173 -15.25 -4.67 -9.95
C VAL A 173 -14.72 -4.80 -8.52
N PHE A 174 -15.55 -4.49 -7.54
CA PHE A 174 -15.25 -4.54 -6.10
C PHE A 174 -15.76 -5.86 -5.52
N PHE A 175 -15.02 -6.94 -5.77
CA PHE A 175 -15.37 -8.29 -5.35
C PHE A 175 -15.29 -8.47 -3.82
N ALA A 176 -15.68 -9.66 -3.33
CA ALA A 176 -15.68 -10.06 -1.91
C ALA A 176 -16.73 -9.36 -1.00
N GLY A 177 -17.97 -9.26 -1.48
CA GLY A 177 -19.13 -8.98 -0.61
C GLY A 177 -19.54 -7.51 -0.52
N THR A 178 -20.31 -7.19 0.52
CA THR A 178 -20.98 -5.89 0.69
C THR A 178 -20.26 -5.02 1.71
N GLY A 179 -20.26 -3.71 1.49
CA GLY A 179 -19.60 -2.73 2.36
C GLY A 179 -18.86 -1.65 1.56
N LEU A 180 -18.23 -0.74 2.28
CA LEU A 180 -17.39 0.31 1.70
C LEU A 180 -15.99 -0.25 1.42
N THR A 181 -15.60 -0.31 0.15
CA THR A 181 -14.20 -0.51 -0.22
C THR A 181 -13.48 0.84 -0.14
N SER A 182 -12.82 1.08 0.99
CA SER A 182 -12.05 2.30 1.21
C SER A 182 -10.59 2.07 0.82
N CYS A 183 -10.28 2.29 -0.46
CA CYS A 183 -8.94 2.04 -1.01
C CYS A 183 -7.86 2.80 -0.22
N ASP A 184 -8.07 4.11 -0.06
CA ASP A 184 -7.05 5.03 0.45
C ASP A 184 -6.92 4.98 1.97
N SER A 185 -8.01 4.66 2.67
CA SER A 185 -8.04 4.72 4.13
C SER A 185 -7.10 3.73 4.80
N TYR A 186 -6.78 2.60 4.16
CA TYR A 186 -5.85 1.63 4.72
C TYR A 186 -4.40 2.12 4.68
N ALA A 187 -3.98 2.76 3.59
CA ALA A 187 -2.67 3.41 3.53
C ALA A 187 -2.56 4.52 4.59
N MET A 188 -3.62 5.31 4.75
CA MET A 188 -3.67 6.36 5.79
C MET A 188 -3.68 5.78 7.21
N ALA A 189 -4.46 4.72 7.46
CA ALA A 189 -4.52 4.08 8.78
C ALA A 189 -3.15 3.55 9.21
N ALA A 190 -2.46 2.84 8.30
CA ALA A 190 -1.10 2.36 8.52
C ALA A 190 -0.09 3.48 8.77
N ALA A 191 -0.28 4.65 8.16
CA ALA A 191 0.59 5.82 8.36
C ALA A 191 0.36 6.51 9.70
N VAL A 192 -0.87 6.50 10.20
CA VAL A 192 -1.25 7.12 11.49
C VAL A 192 -0.87 6.22 12.66
N ASP A 193 -1.16 4.93 12.54
CA ASP A 193 -0.96 3.95 13.60
C ASP A 193 -0.52 2.62 12.99
N ASP A 194 0.77 2.32 13.12
CA ASP A 194 1.37 1.08 12.62
C ASP A 194 0.94 -0.14 13.43
N SER A 195 0.31 0.01 14.61
CA SER A 195 -0.22 -1.11 15.39
C SER A 195 -1.41 -1.81 14.70
N PHE A 196 -2.00 -1.17 13.69
CA PHE A 196 -3.02 -1.78 12.83
C PHE A 196 -2.46 -2.92 11.96
N ILE A 197 -1.15 -2.97 11.79
CA ILE A 197 -0.42 -3.98 11.02
C ILE A 197 -0.13 -5.17 11.93
N ILE A 198 -0.96 -6.21 11.86
CA ILE A 198 -0.88 -7.37 12.76
C ILE A 198 0.06 -8.49 12.28
N GLU A 199 0.27 -8.62 10.97
CA GLU A 199 1.12 -9.66 10.37
C GLU A 199 1.85 -9.09 9.15
N SER A 200 3.08 -9.51 8.85
CA SER A 200 3.76 -9.09 7.61
C SER A 200 4.74 -10.11 7.01
N ASP A 201 4.80 -10.24 5.68
CA ASP A 201 5.63 -11.16 4.86
C ASP A 201 6.46 -10.43 3.79
N CYS A 202 7.78 -10.65 3.65
CA CYS A 202 8.62 -10.05 2.58
C CYS A 202 8.36 -10.66 1.17
N TYR A 203 8.08 -9.87 0.12
CA TYR A 203 8.06 -10.27 -1.30
C TYR A 203 8.84 -9.35 -2.25
N PRO A 204 9.67 -9.86 -3.18
CA PRO A 204 10.19 -9.03 -4.28
C PRO A 204 9.06 -8.46 -5.14
N VAL A 205 9.12 -7.17 -5.45
CA VAL A 205 8.11 -6.49 -6.29
C VAL A 205 8.76 -5.80 -7.48
N THR A 206 8.03 -5.78 -8.58
CA THR A 206 8.39 -5.00 -9.77
C THR A 206 7.11 -4.57 -10.46
N VAL A 207 7.24 -3.57 -11.33
CA VAL A 207 6.16 -3.12 -12.21
C VAL A 207 6.48 -3.60 -13.62
N GLU A 208 5.50 -4.19 -14.28
CA GLU A 208 5.59 -4.49 -15.71
C GLU A 208 5.45 -3.18 -16.48
N LEU A 209 6.46 -2.84 -17.28
CA LEU A 209 6.45 -1.68 -18.15
C LEU A 209 5.85 -2.05 -19.50
N THR A 210 5.03 -1.18 -20.07
CA THR A 210 4.40 -1.37 -21.40
C THR A 210 5.23 -0.82 -22.54
#